data_AF-A0A4D4MND9-F1
#
_entry.id   AF-A0A4D4MND9-F1
#
_cell.length_a   1.000
_cell.length_b   1.000
_cell.length_c   1.000
_cell.angle_alpha   90.00
_cell.angle_beta   90.00
_cell.angle_gamma   90.00
#
_symmetry.space_group_name_H-M   'P 1'
#
loop_
_entity.id
_entity.type
_entity.pdbx_description
1 polymer ?
#
loop_
_entity_poly.entity_id
_entity_poly.type
_entity_poly.pdbx_seq_one_letter_code
_entity_poly.pdbx_strand_id
1 'polypeptide(L)'
;MSTVLLLSTADTDLLAARASGAPYRIGNPTRVDVSEELPALVAGSDIAVVRLLGGKRAWEDGLAALKASGIPTVLLGGETVPDAELMAESSVPAGVVAEALRYLVEGGSANLVELARFLSDTVLLTGEGFVEPQQMPEYGVHGERPYTQGRPTVGVLFYRAHELSGNTAFVDTLCDAVEARGANALPVYCGSLRGADTGLYEILGKADALVATVLAAGGTHASQASAGGDEEAWDIGALTDLDIPVLQGLCLTSSHAAWEGSDAALSPWTRRCRSRSRSSTAASSRSPSPSRSRAPTTSRCMSPTPSGPRGSPESPCGTPC
;
A
#
# COMPACT_ATOMS: atom_id res chain seq x y z
N MET A 1 18.11 -16.12 -17.02
CA MET A 1 16.91 -15.46 -16.49
C MET A 1 16.66 -14.22 -17.31
N SER A 2 15.50 -14.16 -17.95
CA SER A 2 15.06 -13.01 -18.75
C SER A 2 14.69 -11.83 -17.86
N THR A 3 15.05 -10.62 -18.25
CA THR A 3 14.74 -9.38 -17.52
C THR A 3 13.50 -8.72 -18.10
N VAL A 4 12.50 -8.42 -17.25
CA VAL A 4 11.26 -7.75 -17.64
C VAL A 4 11.35 -6.27 -17.30
N LEU A 5 11.10 -5.38 -18.28
CA LEU A 5 10.90 -3.97 -18.05
C LEU A 5 9.42 -3.69 -17.72
N LEU A 6 9.10 -3.34 -16.48
CA LEU A 6 7.77 -2.92 -16.07
C LEU A 6 7.69 -1.40 -15.98
N LEU A 7 6.88 -0.81 -16.85
CA LEU A 7 6.57 0.61 -16.91
C LEU A 7 5.11 0.83 -16.53
N SER A 8 4.84 1.17 -15.27
CA SER A 8 3.47 1.35 -14.77
C SER A 8 3.27 2.73 -14.15
N THR A 9 2.14 3.37 -14.46
CA THR A 9 1.72 4.59 -13.76
C THR A 9 1.29 4.31 -12.32
N ALA A 10 0.94 3.06 -11.99
CA ALA A 10 0.60 2.62 -10.65
C ALA A 10 1.87 2.20 -9.88
N ASP A 11 2.26 3.01 -8.89
CA ASP A 11 3.43 2.70 -8.05
C ASP A 11 3.26 1.38 -7.26
N THR A 12 2.03 0.94 -7.01
CA THR A 12 1.75 -0.37 -6.39
C THR A 12 2.34 -1.52 -7.20
N ASP A 13 2.24 -1.49 -8.54
CA ASP A 13 2.79 -2.53 -9.41
C ASP A 13 4.33 -2.52 -9.35
N LEU A 14 4.93 -1.32 -9.39
CA LEU A 14 6.38 -1.14 -9.35
C LEU A 14 6.99 -1.62 -8.03
N LEU A 15 6.31 -1.33 -6.92
CA LEU A 15 6.69 -1.81 -5.60
C LEU A 15 6.52 -3.33 -5.49
N ALA A 16 5.40 -3.88 -5.99
CA ALA A 16 5.16 -5.32 -6.01
C ALA A 16 6.22 -6.07 -6.82
N ALA A 17 6.58 -5.55 -8.00
CA ALA A 17 7.65 -6.09 -8.83
C ALA A 17 9.00 -6.05 -8.12
N ARG A 18 9.32 -4.97 -7.41
CA ARG A 18 10.53 -4.89 -6.57
C ARG A 18 10.51 -5.92 -5.44
N ALA A 19 9.38 -6.06 -4.74
CA ALA A 19 9.23 -6.99 -3.63
C ALA A 19 9.24 -8.46 -4.07
N SER A 20 8.90 -8.74 -5.34
CA SER A 20 8.88 -10.09 -5.90
C SER A 20 10.26 -10.76 -5.95
N GLY A 21 11.35 -9.98 -6.00
CA GLY A 21 12.71 -10.49 -6.21
C GLY A 21 12.98 -11.06 -7.61
N ALA A 22 11.98 -11.07 -8.49
CA ALA A 22 12.16 -11.44 -9.90
C ALA A 22 12.97 -10.36 -10.65
N PRO A 23 13.62 -10.71 -11.78
CA PRO A 23 14.46 -9.80 -12.55
C PRO A 23 13.63 -8.74 -13.28
N TYR A 24 13.18 -7.73 -12.53
CA TYR A 24 12.46 -6.57 -13.04
C TYR A 24 13.36 -5.34 -13.12
N ARG A 25 13.25 -4.62 -14.23
CA ARG A 25 13.57 -3.20 -14.31
C ARG A 25 12.26 -2.44 -14.24
N ILE A 26 12.18 -1.42 -13.38
CA ILE A 26 10.93 -0.72 -13.10
C ILE A 26 11.06 0.76 -13.38
N GLY A 27 10.01 1.38 -13.90
CA GLY A 27 9.94 2.83 -14.11
C GLY A 27 8.50 3.31 -14.08
N ASN A 28 8.28 4.55 -13.62
CA ASN A 28 6.98 5.18 -13.75
C ASN A 28 7.01 6.10 -15.00
N PRO A 29 6.18 5.85 -16.03
CA PRO A 29 6.15 6.67 -17.25
C PRO A 29 6.02 8.18 -17.03
N THR A 30 5.43 8.60 -15.91
CA THR A 30 5.28 10.03 -15.55
C THR A 30 6.56 10.67 -15.02
N ARG A 31 7.58 9.87 -14.67
CA ARG A 31 8.83 10.31 -14.04
C ARG A 31 10.07 9.93 -14.86
N VAL A 32 9.93 8.98 -15.79
CA VAL A 32 11.01 8.51 -16.66
C VAL A 32 11.17 9.45 -17.85
N ASP A 33 12.38 9.95 -18.07
CA ASP A 33 12.70 10.69 -19.29
C ASP A 33 12.81 9.73 -20.49
N VAL A 34 11.95 9.92 -21.49
CA VAL A 34 11.89 9.06 -22.67
C VAL A 34 13.16 9.13 -23.53
N SER A 35 13.85 10.27 -23.52
CA SER A 35 15.03 10.52 -24.36
C SER A 35 16.33 10.09 -23.67
N GLU A 36 16.44 10.30 -22.36
CA GLU A 36 17.68 10.05 -21.62
C GLU A 36 17.67 8.72 -20.85
N GLU A 37 16.56 8.36 -20.20
CA GLU A 37 16.51 7.23 -19.26
C GLU A 37 15.93 5.96 -19.88
N LEU A 38 14.88 6.09 -20.69
CA LEU A 38 14.21 4.93 -21.30
C LEU A 38 15.16 4.05 -22.15
N PRO A 39 16.09 4.59 -22.96
CA PRO A 39 17.00 3.75 -23.74
C PRO A 39 17.85 2.81 -22.86
N ALA A 40 18.30 3.29 -21.70
CA ALA A 40 19.10 2.48 -20.77
C ALA A 40 18.27 1.38 -20.10
N LEU A 41 16.99 1.67 -19.78
CA LEU A 41 16.05 0.69 -19.24
C LEU A 41 15.79 -0.43 -20.26
N VAL A 42 15.50 -0.05 -21.51
CA VAL A 42 15.23 -0.96 -22.63
C VAL A 42 16.45 -1.83 -22.95
N ALA A 43 17.65 -1.27 -23.01
CA ALA A 43 18.87 -1.96 -23.45
C ALA A 43 19.28 -3.19 -22.60
N GLY A 44 18.78 -3.32 -21.37
CA GLY A 44 19.02 -4.50 -20.54
C GLY A 44 17.76 -5.22 -20.13
N SER A 45 16.75 -5.20 -20.99
CA SER A 45 15.48 -5.89 -20.82
C SER A 45 15.20 -6.75 -22.04
N ASP A 46 14.64 -7.93 -21.82
CA ASP A 46 14.31 -8.89 -22.88
C ASP A 46 12.85 -8.76 -23.34
N ILE A 47 11.99 -8.20 -22.48
CA ILE A 47 10.59 -7.91 -22.75
C ILE A 47 10.14 -6.69 -21.94
N ALA A 48 9.22 -5.89 -22.50
CA ALA A 48 8.59 -4.77 -21.81
C ALA A 48 7.10 -5.00 -21.54
N VAL A 49 6.63 -4.53 -20.39
CA VAL A 49 5.23 -4.45 -19.99
C VAL A 49 4.94 -3.02 -19.62
N VAL A 50 4.01 -2.37 -20.33
CA VAL A 50 3.60 -1.00 -20.09
C VAL A 50 2.16 -0.99 -19.64
N ARG A 51 1.88 -0.36 -18.50
CA ARG A 51 0.53 -0.16 -17.97
C ARG A 51 0.27 1.33 -17.76
N LEU A 52 -0.69 1.87 -18.51
CA LEU A 52 -0.97 3.32 -18.56
C LEU A 52 -2.37 3.65 -18.06
N LEU A 53 -2.46 4.72 -17.26
CA LEU A 53 -3.74 5.39 -16.99
C LEU A 53 -3.98 6.45 -18.07
N GLY A 54 -5.13 6.40 -18.74
CA GLY A 54 -5.48 7.35 -19.81
C GLY A 54 -5.11 6.89 -21.23
N GLY A 55 -4.81 5.60 -21.41
CA GLY A 55 -4.61 4.98 -22.72
C GLY A 55 -3.32 5.41 -23.43
N LYS A 56 -3.26 5.13 -24.74
CA LYS A 56 -2.10 5.38 -25.60
C LYS A 56 -1.59 6.83 -25.57
N ARG A 57 -2.53 7.78 -25.56
CA ARG A 57 -2.24 9.23 -25.65
C ARG A 57 -1.49 9.77 -24.43
N ALA A 58 -1.50 9.05 -23.31
CA ALA A 58 -0.81 9.46 -22.09
C ALA A 58 0.72 9.39 -22.22
N TRP A 59 1.26 8.59 -23.14
CA TRP A 59 2.70 8.33 -23.22
C TRP A 59 3.19 7.96 -24.64
N GLU A 60 2.72 8.69 -25.66
CA GLU A 60 2.94 8.36 -27.08
C GLU A 60 4.42 8.24 -27.46
N ASP A 61 5.26 9.18 -27.01
CA ASP A 61 6.70 9.18 -27.31
C ASP A 61 7.41 7.95 -26.74
N GLY A 62 7.04 7.53 -25.52
CA GLY A 62 7.57 6.33 -24.89
C GLY A 62 7.16 5.05 -25.61
N LEU A 63 5.89 4.97 -26.04
CA LEU A 63 5.38 3.84 -26.84
C LEU A 63 6.08 3.77 -28.20
N ALA A 64 6.31 4.91 -28.86
CA ALA A 64 7.05 4.98 -30.12
C ALA A 64 8.50 4.50 -29.95
N ALA A 65 9.18 4.92 -28.87
CA ALA A 65 10.54 4.49 -28.55
C ALA A 65 10.62 2.97 -28.28
N LEU A 66 9.67 2.41 -27.52
CA LEU A 66 9.59 0.96 -27.30
C LEU A 66 9.37 0.19 -28.60
N LYS A 67 8.46 0.67 -29.46
CA LYS A 67 8.22 0.08 -30.78
C LYS A 67 9.48 0.10 -31.65
N ALA A 68 10.24 1.20 -31.63
CA ALA A 68 11.48 1.34 -32.37
C ALA A 68 12.62 0.44 -31.84
N SER A 69 12.60 0.10 -30.54
CA SER A 69 13.62 -0.76 -29.93
C SER A 69 13.52 -2.23 -30.36
N GLY A 70 12.35 -2.68 -30.81
CA GLY A 70 12.13 -4.04 -31.29
C GLY A 70 11.99 -5.11 -30.19
N ILE A 71 12.09 -4.75 -28.90
CA ILE A 71 11.82 -5.72 -27.84
C ILE A 71 10.32 -6.09 -27.82
N PRO A 72 9.97 -7.35 -27.54
CA PRO A 72 8.58 -7.73 -27.30
C PRO A 72 7.97 -6.82 -26.23
N THR A 73 6.77 -6.32 -26.49
CA THR A 73 6.13 -5.28 -25.69
C THR A 73 4.66 -5.61 -25.49
N VAL A 74 4.26 -5.67 -24.23
CA VAL A 74 2.87 -5.84 -23.78
C VAL A 74 2.35 -4.48 -23.34
N LEU A 75 1.24 -4.01 -23.92
CA LEU A 75 0.64 -2.72 -23.59
C LEU A 75 -0.74 -2.92 -22.96
N LEU A 76 -0.94 -2.31 -21.80
CA LEU A 76 -2.08 -2.53 -20.93
C LEU A 76 -2.70 -1.21 -20.48
N GLY A 77 -4.03 -1.19 -20.39
CA GLY A 77 -4.77 -0.12 -19.74
C GLY A 77 -4.64 -0.19 -18.21
N GLY A 78 -5.09 0.88 -17.55
CA GLY A 78 -5.15 0.93 -16.09
C GLY A 78 -6.36 0.18 -15.53
N GLU A 79 -7.38 -0.01 -16.35
CA GLU A 79 -8.62 -0.72 -16.04
C GLU A 79 -8.41 -2.24 -15.92
N THR A 80 -9.45 -2.92 -15.41
CA THR A 80 -9.47 -4.39 -15.30
C THR A 80 -9.86 -5.09 -16.59
N VAL A 81 -10.34 -4.35 -17.58
CA VAL A 81 -10.74 -4.84 -18.90
C VAL A 81 -9.64 -4.46 -19.91
N PRO A 82 -9.27 -5.35 -20.85
CA PRO A 82 -8.29 -5.02 -21.87
C PRO A 82 -8.70 -3.78 -22.68
N ASP A 83 -7.78 -2.83 -22.80
CA ASP A 83 -7.89 -1.70 -23.72
C ASP A 83 -7.58 -2.21 -25.13
N ALA A 84 -8.57 -2.17 -26.02
CA ALA A 84 -8.46 -2.70 -27.38
C ALA A 84 -7.41 -1.96 -28.23
N GLU A 85 -7.21 -0.66 -28.00
CA GLU A 85 -6.22 0.14 -28.76
C GLU A 85 -4.80 -0.23 -28.33
N LEU A 86 -4.55 -0.31 -27.02
CA LEU A 86 -3.25 -0.74 -26.48
C LEU A 86 -2.96 -2.22 -26.82
N MET A 87 -3.97 -3.07 -26.75
CA MET A 87 -3.84 -4.48 -27.11
C MET A 87 -3.45 -4.65 -28.58
N ALA A 88 -4.03 -3.86 -29.49
CA ALA A 88 -3.69 -3.90 -30.92
C ALA A 88 -2.28 -3.36 -31.22
N GLU A 89 -1.74 -2.46 -30.40
CA GLU A 89 -0.38 -1.92 -30.53
C GLU A 89 0.69 -2.79 -29.85
N SER A 90 0.29 -3.77 -29.04
CA SER A 90 1.21 -4.73 -28.44
C SER A 90 1.89 -5.58 -29.51
N SER A 91 3.18 -5.90 -29.33
CA SER A 91 3.93 -6.72 -30.29
C SER A 91 3.84 -8.22 -30.03
N VAL A 92 3.09 -8.62 -29.01
CA VAL A 92 2.81 -10.02 -28.64
C VAL A 92 1.37 -10.41 -28.97
N PRO A 93 1.04 -11.72 -29.07
CA PRO A 93 -0.32 -12.17 -29.31
C PRO A 93 -1.32 -11.67 -28.25
N ALA A 94 -2.56 -11.41 -28.66
CA ALA A 94 -3.62 -10.91 -27.77
C ALA A 94 -3.84 -11.79 -26.52
N GLY A 95 -3.70 -13.12 -26.64
CA GLY A 95 -3.79 -14.02 -25.49
C GLY A 95 -2.75 -13.72 -24.41
N VAL A 96 -1.53 -13.32 -24.81
CA VAL A 96 -0.46 -12.93 -23.88
C VAL A 96 -0.81 -11.62 -23.17
N VAL A 97 -1.35 -10.65 -23.91
CA VAL A 97 -1.79 -9.37 -23.34
C VAL A 97 -2.90 -9.57 -22.31
N ALA A 98 -3.91 -10.37 -22.65
CA ALA A 98 -5.02 -10.66 -21.75
C ALA A 98 -4.56 -11.38 -20.47
N GLU A 99 -3.65 -12.35 -20.59
CA GLU A 99 -3.14 -13.08 -19.43
C GLU A 99 -2.23 -12.21 -18.55
N ALA A 100 -1.36 -11.39 -19.17
CA ALA A 100 -0.54 -10.42 -18.44
C ALA A 100 -1.40 -9.42 -17.65
N LEU A 101 -2.53 -8.99 -18.23
CA LEU A 101 -3.50 -8.14 -17.53
C LEU A 101 -4.05 -8.83 -16.29
N ARG A 102 -4.41 -10.12 -16.36
CA ARG A 102 -4.95 -10.87 -15.22
C ARG A 102 -3.99 -10.87 -14.03
N TYR A 103 -2.69 -11.10 -14.24
CA TYR A 103 -1.70 -11.00 -13.16
C TYR A 103 -1.65 -9.60 -12.52
N LEU A 104 -1.68 -8.54 -13.32
CA LEU A 104 -1.60 -7.16 -12.83
C LEU A 104 -2.92 -6.65 -12.21
N VAL A 105 -4.06 -7.22 -12.60
CA VAL A 105 -5.35 -6.96 -11.96
C VAL A 105 -5.40 -7.55 -10.56
N GLU A 106 -4.95 -8.81 -10.40
CA GLU A 106 -4.85 -9.42 -9.07
C GLU A 106 -3.76 -8.74 -8.23
N GLY A 107 -2.63 -8.42 -8.85
CA GLY A 107 -1.48 -7.77 -8.21
C GLY A 107 -0.81 -8.66 -7.17
N GLY A 108 0.12 -8.10 -6.39
CA GLY A 108 0.86 -8.88 -5.38
C GLY A 108 2.18 -9.42 -5.90
N SER A 109 3.20 -9.40 -5.04
CA SER A 109 4.56 -9.82 -5.38
C SER A 109 4.63 -11.24 -5.97
N ALA A 110 3.84 -12.18 -5.45
CA ALA A 110 3.77 -13.55 -5.96
C ALA A 110 3.27 -13.61 -7.42
N ASN A 111 2.18 -12.88 -7.75
CA ASN A 111 1.69 -12.80 -9.11
C ASN A 111 2.70 -12.10 -10.04
N LEU A 112 3.50 -11.15 -9.54
CA LEU A 112 4.56 -10.52 -10.34
C LEU A 112 5.72 -11.49 -10.63
N VAL A 113 6.03 -12.45 -9.74
CA VAL A 113 6.98 -13.54 -10.03
C VAL A 113 6.45 -14.38 -11.19
N GLU A 114 5.19 -14.82 -11.09
CA GLU A 114 4.58 -15.69 -12.09
C GLU A 114 4.35 -14.96 -13.43
N LEU A 115 4.05 -13.66 -13.41
CA LEU A 115 4.02 -12.84 -14.63
C LEU A 115 5.36 -12.84 -15.36
N ALA A 116 6.48 -12.70 -14.62
CA ALA A 116 7.81 -12.71 -15.25
C ALA A 116 8.10 -14.06 -15.90
N ARG A 117 7.76 -15.16 -15.21
CA ARG A 117 7.89 -16.54 -15.73
C ARG A 117 6.99 -16.78 -16.93
N PHE A 118 5.74 -16.38 -16.86
CA PHE A 118 4.77 -16.48 -17.94
C PHE A 118 5.27 -15.80 -19.22
N LEU A 119 5.78 -14.57 -19.08
CA LEU A 119 6.33 -13.81 -20.19
C LEU A 119 7.61 -14.44 -20.73
N SER A 120 8.49 -14.92 -19.85
CA SER A 120 9.69 -15.65 -20.23
C SER A 120 9.36 -16.88 -21.08
N ASP A 121 8.46 -17.72 -20.59
CA ASP A 121 8.11 -18.98 -21.25
C ASP A 121 7.33 -18.75 -22.54
N THR A 122 6.35 -17.85 -22.51
CA THR A 122 5.40 -17.71 -23.63
C THR A 122 5.98 -16.87 -24.76
N VAL A 123 6.80 -15.87 -24.44
CA VAL A 123 7.36 -14.94 -25.43
C VAL A 123 8.80 -15.30 -25.80
N LEU A 124 9.61 -15.74 -24.81
CA LEU A 124 11.03 -16.03 -25.00
C LEU A 124 11.36 -17.54 -25.05
N LEU A 125 10.37 -18.42 -24.84
CA LEU A 125 10.48 -19.88 -24.96
C LEU A 125 11.55 -20.50 -24.03
N THR A 126 11.69 -19.98 -22.82
CA THR A 126 12.71 -20.40 -21.85
C THR A 126 12.36 -21.70 -21.11
N GLY A 127 11.08 -21.92 -20.77
CA GLY A 127 10.58 -23.18 -20.20
C GLY A 127 10.80 -23.34 -18.69
N GLU A 128 10.75 -22.25 -17.93
CA GLU A 128 10.85 -22.23 -16.47
C GLU A 128 9.58 -22.75 -15.76
N GLY A 129 8.44 -22.71 -16.45
CA GLY A 129 7.10 -22.99 -15.91
C GLY A 129 6.52 -21.78 -15.16
N PHE A 130 5.20 -21.62 -15.22
CA PHE A 130 4.47 -20.57 -14.51
C PHE A 130 3.14 -21.09 -13.95
N VAL A 131 2.62 -20.42 -12.92
CA VAL A 131 1.33 -20.72 -12.28
C VAL A 131 0.33 -19.63 -12.62
N GLU A 132 -0.92 -20.00 -12.91
CA GLU A 132 -2.01 -19.05 -13.21
C GLU A 132 -2.17 -17.95 -12.15
N PRO A 133 -2.67 -16.75 -12.53
CA PRO A 133 -2.91 -15.64 -11.62
C PRO A 133 -3.73 -16.06 -10.40
N GLN A 134 -3.18 -15.82 -9.21
CA GLN A 134 -3.83 -16.14 -7.95
C GLN A 134 -4.65 -14.95 -7.47
N GLN A 135 -5.92 -15.18 -7.19
CA GLN A 135 -6.79 -14.15 -6.66
C GLN A 135 -6.31 -13.71 -5.29
N MET A 136 -6.00 -12.42 -5.13
CA MET A 136 -5.53 -11.92 -3.84
C MET A 136 -6.74 -11.63 -2.94
N PRO A 137 -6.81 -12.18 -1.71
CA PRO A 137 -7.93 -11.96 -0.80
C PRO A 137 -8.22 -10.47 -0.56
N GLU A 138 -9.48 -10.09 -0.42
CA GLU A 138 -9.87 -8.69 -0.11
C GLU A 138 -9.44 -8.24 1.28
N TYR A 139 -9.25 -9.21 2.17
CA TYR A 139 -8.74 -9.06 3.52
C TYR A 139 -8.05 -10.34 3.97
N GLY A 140 -7.19 -10.23 4.98
CA GLY A 140 -6.47 -11.39 5.51
C GLY A 140 -5.46 -11.02 6.58
N VAL A 141 -4.78 -12.04 7.07
CA VAL A 141 -3.67 -11.90 8.03
C VAL A 141 -2.36 -11.85 7.24
N HIS A 142 -1.50 -10.89 7.59
CA HIS A 142 -0.18 -10.77 6.97
C HIS A 142 0.83 -11.67 7.69
N GLY A 143 1.38 -12.63 6.94
CA GLY A 143 2.37 -13.57 7.46
C GLY A 143 1.86 -14.47 8.59
N GLU A 144 2.77 -15.23 9.16
CA GLU A 144 2.52 -16.05 10.35
C GLU A 144 3.33 -15.51 11.52
N ARG A 145 2.67 -15.33 12.66
CA ARG A 145 3.31 -14.82 13.89
C ARG A 145 3.04 -15.76 15.07
N PRO A 146 4.00 -15.89 16.00
CA PRO A 146 3.86 -16.80 17.13
C PRO A 146 2.72 -16.34 18.05
N TYR A 147 1.81 -17.26 18.37
CA TYR A 147 0.74 -17.03 19.33
C TYR A 147 1.07 -17.66 20.68
N THR A 148 0.97 -16.89 21.76
CA THR A 148 1.12 -17.39 23.12
C THR A 148 -0.17 -17.21 23.90
N GLN A 149 -0.72 -18.31 24.42
CA GLN A 149 -1.93 -18.30 25.23
C GLN A 149 -1.73 -17.47 26.50
N GLY A 150 -2.73 -16.66 26.86
CA GLY A 150 -2.73 -15.81 28.07
C GLY A 150 -2.08 -14.43 27.90
N ARG A 151 -1.52 -14.12 26.71
CA ARG A 151 -1.08 -12.76 26.36
C ARG A 151 -2.22 -12.01 25.65
N PRO A 152 -2.37 -10.69 25.87
CA PRO A 152 -3.32 -9.89 25.11
C PRO A 152 -2.92 -9.84 23.63
N THR A 153 -3.88 -9.81 22.73
CA THR A 153 -3.69 -9.73 21.28
C THR A 153 -3.93 -8.31 20.80
N VAL A 154 -2.96 -7.72 20.12
CA VAL A 154 -3.08 -6.40 19.50
C VAL A 154 -3.17 -6.57 18.00
N GLY A 155 -4.32 -6.21 17.44
CA GLY A 155 -4.52 -6.15 15.99
C GLY A 155 -3.77 -4.96 15.40
N VAL A 156 -3.10 -5.15 14.27
CA VAL A 156 -2.50 -4.07 13.48
C VAL A 156 -3.20 -4.02 12.14
N LEU A 157 -4.13 -3.08 11.99
CA LEU A 157 -4.92 -2.93 10.77
C LEU A 157 -4.22 -1.98 9.78
N PHE A 158 -4.05 -2.43 8.55
CA PHE A 158 -3.44 -1.65 7.48
C PHE A 158 -4.12 -1.88 6.12
N TYR A 159 -3.80 -1.02 5.15
CA TYR A 159 -4.47 -1.00 3.86
C TYR A 159 -3.97 -2.13 2.94
N ARG A 160 -4.87 -2.85 2.26
CA ARG A 160 -4.53 -3.96 1.34
C ARG A 160 -3.54 -3.58 0.25
N ALA A 161 -3.51 -2.32 -0.20
CA ALA A 161 -2.51 -1.90 -1.20
C ALA A 161 -1.06 -2.02 -0.70
N HIS A 162 -0.81 -1.95 0.62
CA HIS A 162 0.51 -2.21 1.18
C HIS A 162 0.88 -3.69 1.09
N GLU A 163 -0.08 -4.59 1.31
CA GLU A 163 0.11 -6.04 1.11
C GLU A 163 0.42 -6.35 -0.34
N LEU A 164 -0.39 -5.83 -1.27
CA LEU A 164 -0.19 -6.01 -2.71
C LEU A 164 1.16 -5.48 -3.20
N SER A 165 1.61 -4.35 -2.68
CA SER A 165 2.89 -3.75 -3.06
C SER A 165 4.09 -4.41 -2.36
N GLY A 166 3.88 -5.28 -1.37
CA GLY A 166 4.94 -5.78 -0.50
C GLY A 166 5.57 -4.70 0.39
N ASN A 167 4.96 -3.52 0.50
CA ASN A 167 5.43 -2.44 1.36
C ASN A 167 4.91 -2.61 2.80
N THR A 168 5.25 -3.74 3.44
CA THR A 168 4.71 -4.17 4.75
C THR A 168 5.71 -4.03 5.88
N ALA A 169 6.97 -3.63 5.62
CA ALA A 169 8.02 -3.55 6.64
C ALA A 169 7.66 -2.68 7.87
N PHE A 170 6.83 -1.64 7.68
CA PHE A 170 6.35 -0.82 8.79
C PHE A 170 5.35 -1.55 9.69
N VAL A 171 4.54 -2.45 9.11
CA VAL A 171 3.62 -3.33 9.83
C VAL A 171 4.44 -4.32 10.64
N ASP A 172 5.47 -4.90 10.03
CA ASP A 172 6.34 -5.86 10.72
C ASP A 172 7.04 -5.23 11.91
N THR A 173 7.62 -4.05 11.71
CA THR A 173 8.26 -3.28 12.77
C THR A 173 7.31 -2.99 13.94
N LEU A 174 6.04 -2.66 13.64
CA LEU A 174 5.04 -2.39 14.66
C LEU A 174 4.65 -3.68 15.42
N CYS A 175 4.50 -4.79 14.71
CA CYS A 175 4.18 -6.07 15.31
C CYS A 175 5.31 -6.58 16.20
N ASP A 176 6.57 -6.45 15.76
CA ASP A 176 7.73 -6.82 16.57
C ASP A 176 7.79 -5.99 17.87
N ALA A 177 7.45 -4.70 17.79
CA ALA A 177 7.36 -3.83 18.97
C ALA A 177 6.23 -4.23 19.93
N VAL A 178 5.10 -4.72 19.42
CA VAL A 178 3.99 -5.28 20.22
C VAL A 178 4.44 -6.55 20.94
N GLU A 179 5.09 -7.46 20.22
CA GLU A 179 5.56 -8.74 20.76
C GLU A 179 6.62 -8.55 21.85
N ALA A 180 7.55 -7.61 21.63
CA ALA A 180 8.57 -7.20 22.61
C ALA A 180 7.96 -6.63 23.91
N ARG A 181 6.70 -6.17 23.87
CA ARG A 181 5.98 -5.59 25.01
C ARG A 181 5.13 -6.57 25.79
N GLY A 182 5.11 -7.86 25.44
CA GLY A 182 4.30 -8.81 26.19
C GLY A 182 3.00 -9.26 25.51
N ALA A 183 2.69 -8.79 24.30
CA ALA A 183 1.43 -9.07 23.61
C ALA A 183 1.63 -9.99 22.39
N ASN A 184 0.55 -10.57 21.88
CA ASN A 184 0.51 -11.22 20.56
C ASN A 184 0.20 -10.14 19.51
N ALA A 185 0.88 -10.16 18.36
CA ALA A 185 0.56 -9.26 17.25
C ALA A 185 -0.32 -9.98 16.21
N LEU A 186 -1.39 -9.32 15.78
CA LEU A 186 -2.29 -9.80 14.72
C LEU A 186 -2.35 -8.78 13.58
N PRO A 187 -1.44 -8.84 12.60
CA PRO A 187 -1.46 -7.93 11.45
C PRO A 187 -2.57 -8.33 10.48
N VAL A 188 -3.49 -7.41 10.22
CA VAL A 188 -4.65 -7.62 9.35
C VAL A 188 -4.65 -6.57 8.25
N TYR A 189 -4.78 -6.99 7.00
CA TYR A 189 -5.01 -6.08 5.88
C TYR A 189 -6.47 -6.14 5.42
N CYS A 190 -6.98 -5.03 4.91
CA CYS A 190 -8.27 -4.98 4.22
C CYS A 190 -8.29 -3.88 3.15
N GLY A 191 -9.08 -4.05 2.09
CA GLY A 191 -9.31 -3.01 1.08
C GLY A 191 -10.22 -1.87 1.56
N SER A 192 -11.26 -2.22 2.32
CA SER A 192 -12.22 -1.28 2.90
C SER A 192 -12.80 -1.88 4.19
N LEU A 193 -13.04 -1.03 5.19
CA LEU A 193 -13.86 -1.39 6.36
C LEU A 193 -15.35 -1.12 6.14
N ARG A 194 -15.72 -0.33 5.12
CA ARG A 194 -17.12 -0.05 4.81
C ARG A 194 -17.69 -1.22 4.03
N GLY A 195 -18.77 -1.81 4.55
CA GLY A 195 -19.43 -2.97 3.93
C GLY A 195 -18.50 -4.18 3.84
N ALA A 196 -17.53 -4.29 4.75
CA ALA A 196 -16.60 -5.39 4.75
C ALA A 196 -17.32 -6.70 5.09
N ASP A 197 -16.77 -7.80 4.59
CA ASP A 197 -17.26 -9.14 4.86
C ASP A 197 -17.23 -9.47 6.36
N THR A 198 -18.19 -10.28 6.84
CA THR A 198 -18.27 -10.67 8.26
C THR A 198 -17.01 -11.37 8.75
N GLY A 199 -16.32 -12.12 7.89
CA GLY A 199 -15.06 -12.80 8.24
C GLY A 199 -13.93 -11.84 8.61
N LEU A 200 -13.91 -10.61 8.09
CA LEU A 200 -12.95 -9.60 8.54
C LEU A 200 -13.16 -9.27 10.01
N TYR A 201 -14.42 -9.04 10.42
CA TYR A 201 -14.74 -8.72 11.81
C TYR A 201 -14.52 -9.90 12.73
N GLU A 202 -14.71 -11.14 12.27
CA GLU A 202 -14.34 -12.34 13.03
C GLU A 202 -12.84 -12.43 13.30
N ILE A 203 -12.00 -12.01 12.34
CA ILE A 203 -10.55 -11.92 12.54
C ILE A 203 -10.22 -10.81 13.54
N LEU A 204 -10.80 -9.61 13.35
CA LEU A 204 -10.55 -8.45 14.22
C LEU A 204 -11.05 -8.67 15.65
N GLY A 205 -12.15 -9.41 15.83
CA GLY A 205 -12.71 -9.76 17.14
C GLY A 205 -11.82 -10.69 17.97
N LYS A 206 -10.74 -11.24 17.39
CA LYS A 206 -9.71 -11.97 18.15
C LYS A 206 -8.73 -11.03 18.86
N ALA A 207 -8.72 -9.74 18.52
CA ALA A 207 -7.86 -8.75 19.14
C ALA A 207 -8.53 -8.14 20.39
N ASP A 208 -7.73 -7.89 21.42
CA ASP A 208 -8.14 -7.17 22.63
C ASP A 208 -7.98 -5.65 22.47
N ALA A 209 -7.18 -5.20 21.50
CA ALA A 209 -7.01 -3.81 21.10
C ALA A 209 -6.57 -3.72 19.64
N LEU A 210 -6.88 -2.60 18.97
CA LEU A 210 -6.56 -2.40 17.56
C LEU A 210 -5.68 -1.17 17.36
N VAL A 211 -4.62 -1.30 16.56
CA VAL A 211 -3.86 -0.17 16.02
C VAL A 211 -4.21 -0.03 14.55
N ALA A 212 -5.00 0.98 14.22
CA ALA A 212 -5.35 1.31 12.84
C ALA A 212 -4.31 2.27 12.26
N THR A 213 -3.58 1.82 11.23
CA THR A 213 -2.56 2.64 10.53
C THR A 213 -3.15 3.42 9.36
N VAL A 214 -4.34 3.03 8.92
CA VAL A 214 -5.12 3.73 7.90
C VAL A 214 -5.83 4.91 8.53
N LEU A 215 -5.82 6.08 7.88
CA LEU A 215 -6.62 7.23 8.31
C LEU A 215 -8.11 6.88 8.21
N ALA A 216 -8.78 6.71 9.35
CA ALA A 216 -10.24 6.67 9.45
C ALA A 216 -10.84 8.07 9.22
N ALA A 217 -10.56 8.67 8.05
CA ALA A 217 -11.01 10.00 7.70
C ALA A 217 -11.90 9.93 6.45
N GLY A 218 -13.18 10.29 6.65
CA GLY A 218 -14.22 10.70 5.69
C GLY A 218 -13.83 10.73 4.20
N GLY A 219 -14.60 10.03 3.36
CA GLY A 219 -14.47 10.05 1.90
C GLY A 219 -14.58 11.45 1.27
N THR A 220 -14.24 11.53 -0.01
CA THR A 220 -13.91 12.74 -0.77
C THR A 220 -15.08 13.66 -1.17
N HIS A 221 -16.29 13.51 -0.63
CA HIS A 221 -17.43 14.40 -0.94
C HIS A 221 -17.78 15.30 0.24
N ALA A 222 -17.04 16.40 0.42
CA ALA A 222 -17.32 17.41 1.46
C ALA A 222 -17.31 18.85 0.93
N SER A 223 -17.61 19.06 -0.36
CA SER A 223 -17.81 20.41 -0.92
C SER A 223 -19.26 20.88 -0.88
N GLN A 224 -20.23 20.08 -0.42
CA GLN A 224 -21.65 20.46 -0.36
C GLN A 224 -22.41 20.06 0.93
N ALA A 225 -21.78 20.10 2.09
CA ALA A 225 -22.52 19.97 3.36
C ALA A 225 -23.12 21.32 3.79
N SER A 226 -24.28 21.68 3.21
CA SER A 226 -25.22 22.60 3.82
C SER A 226 -25.90 21.90 5.02
N ALA A 227 -26.26 22.65 6.05
CA ALA A 227 -27.00 22.16 7.21
C ALA A 227 -28.29 21.46 6.75
N GLY A 228 -28.36 20.13 6.93
CA GLY A 228 -29.53 19.30 6.63
C GLY A 228 -29.34 18.16 5.60
N GLY A 229 -28.12 17.83 5.17
CA GLY A 229 -27.85 16.67 4.30
C GLY A 229 -27.34 15.45 5.07
N ASP A 230 -27.80 14.26 4.68
CA ASP A 230 -27.48 12.96 5.28
C ASP A 230 -25.97 12.76 5.52
N GLU A 231 -25.63 12.32 6.74
CA GLU A 231 -24.25 12.18 7.22
C GLU A 231 -23.53 11.00 6.55
N GLU A 232 -22.95 11.20 5.36
CA GLU A 232 -22.06 10.22 4.69
C GLU A 232 -20.64 10.21 5.32
N ALA A 233 -20.56 9.99 6.63
CA ALA A 233 -19.31 9.74 7.34
C ALA A 233 -18.80 8.30 7.09
N TRP A 234 -17.51 8.03 7.35
CA TRP A 234 -17.04 6.65 7.49
C TRP A 234 -17.84 5.99 8.61
N ASP A 235 -18.42 4.83 8.33
CA ASP A 235 -19.21 4.10 9.33
C ASP A 235 -18.26 3.50 10.38
N ILE A 236 -17.99 4.29 11.41
CA ILE A 236 -17.29 3.87 12.63
C ILE A 236 -18.14 2.81 13.37
N GLY A 237 -19.42 2.65 13.02
CA GLY A 237 -20.35 1.68 13.62
C GLY A 237 -19.79 0.26 13.60
N ALA A 238 -19.21 -0.17 12.47
CA ALA A 238 -18.70 -1.54 12.36
C ALA A 238 -17.46 -1.83 13.20
N LEU A 239 -16.66 -0.81 13.56
CA LEU A 239 -15.58 -0.96 14.55
C LEU A 239 -16.09 -0.77 15.99
N THR A 240 -17.23 -0.09 16.17
CA THR A 240 -17.86 0.12 17.47
C THR A 240 -18.43 -1.20 17.99
N ASP A 241 -18.96 -2.04 17.11
CA ASP A 241 -19.50 -3.37 17.46
C ASP A 241 -18.43 -4.34 18.01
N LEU A 242 -17.14 -4.09 17.74
CA LEU A 242 -16.06 -4.89 18.31
C LEU A 242 -15.85 -4.63 19.81
N ASP A 243 -16.32 -3.51 20.36
CA ASP A 243 -16.16 -3.11 21.77
C ASP A 243 -14.71 -3.19 22.31
N ILE A 244 -13.72 -2.91 21.44
CA ILE A 244 -12.29 -2.89 21.80
C ILE A 244 -11.66 -1.50 21.64
N PRO A 245 -10.58 -1.19 22.38
CA PRO A 245 -9.86 0.06 22.20
C PRO A 245 -9.21 0.15 20.81
N VAL A 246 -9.54 1.21 20.06
CA VAL A 246 -8.94 1.52 18.76
C VAL A 246 -7.98 2.70 18.88
N LEU A 247 -6.72 2.47 18.55
CA LEU A 247 -5.62 3.44 18.56
C LEU A 247 -5.25 3.79 17.12
N GLN A 248 -5.14 5.09 16.82
CA GLN A 248 -4.66 5.53 15.52
C GLN A 248 -3.12 5.52 15.48
N GLY A 249 -2.55 4.60 14.70
CA GLY A 249 -1.16 4.67 14.25
C GLY A 249 -1.04 5.67 13.10
N LEU A 250 -0.13 6.64 13.21
CA LEU A 250 0.05 7.65 12.17
C LEU A 250 1.17 7.25 11.22
N CYS A 251 0.80 6.91 9.98
CA CYS A 251 1.73 6.74 8.88
C CYS A 251 1.86 8.08 8.14
N LEU A 252 2.97 8.79 8.37
CA LEU A 252 3.21 10.09 7.74
C LEU A 252 3.67 9.92 6.30
N THR A 253 3.22 10.82 5.43
CA THR A 253 3.67 10.89 4.03
C THR A 253 4.91 11.76 3.84
N SER A 254 5.45 12.33 4.93
CA SER A 254 6.69 13.10 4.95
C SER A 254 7.85 12.22 5.41
N SER A 255 9.07 12.57 5.00
CA SER A 255 10.27 11.92 5.51
C SER A 255 10.43 12.14 7.02
N HIS A 256 11.15 11.23 7.68
CA HIS A 256 11.49 11.35 9.10
C HIS A 256 12.23 12.65 9.40
N ALA A 257 13.23 13.01 8.57
CA ALA A 257 13.99 14.25 8.73
C ALA A 257 13.10 15.51 8.62
N ALA A 258 12.13 15.51 7.70
CA ALA A 258 11.18 16.62 7.58
C ALA A 258 10.22 16.69 8.79
N TRP A 259 9.89 15.55 9.39
CA TRP A 259 9.10 15.50 10.61
C TRP A 259 9.86 16.01 11.83
N GLU A 260 11.09 15.55 12.05
CA GLU A 260 11.94 15.97 13.17
C GLU A 260 12.29 17.46 13.10
N GLY A 261 12.53 18.00 11.90
CA GLY A 261 12.83 19.40 11.68
C GLY A 261 11.62 20.34 11.72
N SER A 262 10.40 19.82 11.88
CA SER A 262 9.17 20.62 11.85
C SER A 262 8.61 20.84 13.27
N ASP A 263 8.54 22.10 13.70
CA ASP A 263 7.87 22.51 14.94
C ASP A 263 6.38 22.09 15.00
N ALA A 264 5.75 21.90 13.85
CA ALA A 264 4.34 21.54 13.76
C ALA A 264 4.06 20.03 13.84
N ALA A 265 5.09 19.17 13.99
CA ALA A 265 5.05 17.70 14.09
C ALA A 265 4.20 16.92 13.06
N LEU A 266 3.43 17.57 12.18
CA LEU A 266 2.54 16.96 11.20
C LEU A 266 2.40 17.92 10.02
N SER A 267 2.44 17.36 8.81
CA SER A 267 2.15 18.13 7.60
C SER A 267 0.73 18.75 7.67
N PRO A 268 0.47 19.89 7.00
CA PRO A 268 -0.86 20.48 6.93
C PRO A 268 -1.93 19.50 6.40
N TRP A 269 -1.56 18.62 5.47
CA TRP A 269 -2.43 17.58 4.93
C TRP A 269 -2.79 16.54 5.99
N THR A 270 -1.79 16.00 6.70
CA THR A 270 -2.01 15.02 7.78
C THR A 270 -2.84 15.61 8.92
N ARG A 271 -2.62 16.90 9.26
CA ARG A 271 -3.45 17.61 10.24
C ARG A 271 -4.91 17.73 9.80
N ARG A 272 -5.15 18.06 8.53
CA ARG A 272 -6.50 18.17 7.96
C ARG A 272 -7.25 16.84 7.96
N CYS A 273 -6.59 15.73 7.58
CA CYS A 273 -7.20 14.41 7.63
C CYS A 273 -7.52 14.01 9.09
N ARG A 274 -6.64 14.32 10.05
CA ARG A 274 -6.85 14.02 11.48
C ARG A 274 -7.92 14.90 12.16
N SER A 275 -7.99 16.20 11.88
CA SER A 275 -9.00 17.05 12.51
C SER A 275 -10.41 16.62 12.11
N ARG A 276 -10.55 16.16 10.86
CA ARG A 276 -11.80 15.64 10.29
C ARG A 276 -12.26 14.33 10.94
N SER A 277 -11.34 13.41 11.27
CA SER A 277 -11.72 12.19 11.98
C SER A 277 -12.24 12.48 13.40
N ARG A 278 -11.60 13.39 14.15
CA ARG A 278 -12.05 13.79 15.50
C ARG A 278 -13.44 14.43 15.53
N SER A 279 -13.78 15.27 14.56
CA SER A 279 -15.10 15.91 14.50
C SER A 279 -16.23 14.92 14.23
N SER A 280 -15.98 13.85 13.46
CA SER A 280 -16.96 12.77 13.26
C SER A 280 -17.19 11.96 14.54
N THR A 281 -16.15 11.72 15.34
CA THR A 281 -16.25 11.00 16.62
C THR A 281 -17.01 11.78 17.70
N ALA A 282 -16.97 13.12 17.66
CA ALA A 282 -17.62 13.96 18.66
C ALA A 282 -19.09 14.30 18.34
N ALA A 283 -19.53 14.09 17.09
CA ALA A 283 -20.87 14.47 16.63
C ALA A 283 -21.97 13.48 17.07
N SER A 284 -21.64 12.19 17.29
CA SER A 284 -22.65 11.19 17.70
C SER A 284 -22.99 11.20 19.21
N SER A 285 -22.31 12.04 20.01
CA SER A 285 -22.50 12.08 21.46
C SER A 285 -23.17 13.38 21.93
N ARG A 286 -24.40 13.66 21.49
CA ARG A 286 -25.24 14.67 22.16
C ARG A 286 -26.71 14.24 22.24
N SER A 287 -27.04 13.54 23.33
CA SER A 287 -28.32 13.67 24.04
C SER A 287 -28.09 13.34 25.52
N PRO A 288 -28.59 14.13 26.49
CA PRO A 288 -28.10 14.08 27.86
C PRO A 288 -28.97 13.17 28.76
N SER A 289 -28.33 12.33 29.57
CA SER A 289 -28.91 11.74 30.79
C SER A 289 -27.80 11.50 31.80
N PRO A 290 -27.96 11.88 33.09
CA PRO A 290 -26.85 11.94 34.02
C PRO A 290 -26.73 10.63 34.81
N SER A 291 -25.56 9.97 34.76
CA SER A 291 -24.85 9.42 35.93
C SER A 291 -23.84 8.34 35.55
N ARG A 292 -22.56 8.72 35.60
CA ARG A 292 -21.41 7.97 36.16
C ARG A 292 -20.15 8.48 35.47
N SER A 293 -19.28 9.05 36.29
CA SER A 293 -17.97 9.55 35.91
C SER A 293 -17.05 8.41 35.47
N ARG A 294 -16.53 8.50 34.25
CA ARG A 294 -15.24 7.92 33.86
C ARG A 294 -14.46 8.93 33.02
N ALA A 295 -13.15 8.97 33.28
CA ALA A 295 -12.22 10.01 32.85
C ALA A 295 -12.05 10.07 31.32
N PRO A 296 -11.70 11.23 30.75
CA PRO A 296 -11.55 11.39 29.31
C PRO A 296 -10.27 10.71 28.80
N THR A 297 -10.43 9.91 27.75
CA THR A 297 -9.36 9.24 26.99
C THR A 297 -8.40 10.28 26.42
N THR A 298 -7.17 10.32 26.94
CA THR A 298 -6.11 11.18 26.42
C THR A 298 -5.41 10.48 25.26
N SER A 299 -5.45 11.11 24.08
CA SER A 299 -4.70 10.64 22.92
C SER A 299 -3.20 10.82 23.15
N ARG A 300 -2.45 9.73 23.32
CA ARG A 300 -0.98 9.75 23.27
C ARG A 300 -0.53 9.27 21.88
N CYS A 301 0.28 10.09 21.21
CA CYS A 301 1.05 9.65 20.06
C CYS A 301 2.12 8.65 20.54
N MET A 302 2.22 7.50 19.89
CA MET A 302 3.35 6.58 20.06
C MET A 302 4.17 6.58 18.78
N SER A 303 5.46 6.84 18.92
CA SER A 303 6.48 6.69 17.88
C SER A 303 7.16 5.33 18.11
N PRO A 304 7.27 4.45 17.10
CA PRO A 304 8.09 3.25 17.22
C PRO A 304 9.54 3.64 16.88
N THR A 305 10.26 4.14 17.88
CA THR A 305 11.73 4.24 17.81
C THR A 305 12.34 3.51 19.00
N PRO A 306 13.32 2.62 18.79
CA PRO A 306 14.07 2.02 19.88
C PRO A 306 14.92 3.10 20.56
N SER A 307 14.54 3.48 21.78
CA SER A 307 15.30 4.43 22.59
C SER A 307 16.51 3.73 23.22
N GLY A 308 17.67 3.81 22.56
CA GLY A 308 18.97 3.52 23.18
C GLY A 308 19.40 4.65 24.15
N PRO A 309 20.23 4.37 25.17
CA PRO A 309 20.63 5.38 26.15
C PRO A 309 21.60 6.40 25.53
N ARG A 310 21.27 7.68 25.72
CA ARG A 310 22.06 8.85 25.32
C ARG A 310 23.28 9.00 26.24
N GLY A 311 24.47 8.86 25.70
CA GLY A 311 25.70 9.43 26.28
C GLY A 311 25.91 10.84 25.73
N SER A 312 25.97 11.82 26.61
CA SER A 312 26.20 13.24 26.30
C SER A 312 27.69 13.55 26.01
N PRO A 313 27.99 14.72 25.41
CA PRO A 313 29.16 14.93 24.56
C PRO A 313 30.31 15.64 25.28
N GLU A 314 31.54 15.30 24.93
CA GLU A 314 32.70 16.19 25.08
C GLU A 314 33.53 16.14 23.79
N SER A 315 33.47 17.24 23.04
CA SER A 315 34.56 17.67 22.15
C SER A 315 35.30 18.79 22.88
N PRO A 316 36.62 18.92 22.73
CA PRO A 316 37.05 19.88 21.71
C PRO A 316 38.32 19.47 20.94
N CYS A 317 38.32 19.86 19.65
CA CYS A 317 39.43 20.47 18.91
C CYS A 317 40.79 19.74 18.83
N GLY A 318 41.21 19.43 17.60
CA GLY A 318 42.65 19.31 17.28
C GLY A 318 42.99 18.30 16.17
N THR A 319 42.85 18.69 14.91
CA THR A 319 43.81 18.26 13.86
C THR A 319 45.01 19.23 13.94
N PRO A 320 46.26 18.78 13.72
CA PRO A 320 46.70 18.39 12.37
C PRO A 320 47.69 17.21 12.30
N CYS A 321 47.57 16.39 11.24
CA CYS A 321 48.62 15.93 10.33
C CYS A 321 48.01 14.95 9.31
#